data_AF-A0A5C0E101-F1
#
_entry.id   AF-A0A5C0E101-F1
#
_cell.length_a   1.000
_cell.length_b   1.000
_cell.length_c   1.000
_cell.angle_alpha   90.00
_cell.angle_beta   90.00
_cell.angle_gamma   90.00
#
_symmetry.space_group_name_H-M   'P 1'
#
loop_
_entity.id
_entity.type
_entity.pdbx_description
1 polymer ?
#
loop_
_entity_poly.entity_id
_entity_poly.type
_entity_poly.pdbx_seq_one_letter_code
_entity_poly.pdbx_strand_id
1 'polypeptide(L)' 'MQIIDISKPTTPTIKGNYHTSGSTLGVQIIGNYAYLADFYLGLQIIDISNPSKPTIKGNYRTSGISVDVQILF' A
#
# COMPACT_ATOMS: atom_id res chain seq x y z
N MET A 1 -0.67 6.28 0.41
CA MET A 1 -1.59 5.29 1.04
C MET A 1 -2.07 5.80 2.39
N GLN A 2 -3.37 5.74 2.68
CA GLN A 2 -3.93 5.96 4.02
C GLN A 2 -4.41 4.64 4.60
N ILE A 3 -4.21 4.42 5.90
CA ILE A 3 -4.77 3.28 6.63
C ILE A 3 -5.89 3.83 7.50
N ILE A 4 -7.11 3.41 7.19
CA ILE A 4 -8.33 3.89 7.83
C ILE A 4 -8.98 2.72 8.55
N ASP A 5 -9.22 2.88 9.85
CA ASP A 5 -10.01 1.96 10.65
C ASP A 5 -11.49 2.23 10.40
N ILE A 6 -12.17 1.23 9.84
CA ILE A 6 -13.59 1.24 9.49
C ILE A 6 -14.43 0.31 10.38
N SER A 7 -13.90 -0.11 11.54
CA SER A 7 -14.62 -0.94 12.51
C SER A 7 -15.95 -0.32 12.96
N LYS A 8 -16.04 1.02 12.89
CA LYS A 8 -17.29 1.78 13.03
C LYS A 8 -17.62 2.45 11.68
N PRO A 9 -18.52 1.89 10.86
CA PRO A 9 -18.80 2.39 9.51
C PRO A 9 -19.29 3.85 9.46
N THR A 10 -19.94 4.33 10.53
CA THR A 10 -20.41 5.71 10.66
C THR A 10 -19.33 6.69 11.14
N THR A 11 -18.21 6.18 11.67
CA THR A 11 -17.12 6.98 12.22
C THR A 11 -15.74 6.39 11.86
N PRO A 12 -15.35 6.38 10.57
CA PRO A 12 -14.01 5.96 10.17
C PRO A 12 -12.92 6.83 10.81
N THR A 13 -11.79 6.23 11.18
CA THR A 13 -10.66 6.96 11.79
C THR A 13 -9.35 6.66 11.07
N ILE A 14 -8.53 7.69 10.84
CA ILE A 14 -7.20 7.50 10.24
C ILE A 14 -6.27 6.90 11.30
N LYS A 15 -5.73 5.71 11.03
CA LYS A 15 -4.73 5.05 11.89
C LYS A 15 -3.30 5.44 11.53
N GLY A 16 -3.06 5.70 10.25
CA GLY A 16 -1.76 6.10 9.75
C GLY A 16 -1.79 6.34 8.24
N ASN A 17 -0.63 6.73 7.72
CA ASN A 17 -0.44 6.93 6.30
C ASN A 17 0.99 6.57 5.93
N TYR A 18 1.19 6.30 4.65
CA TYR A 18 2.50 6.11 4.06
C TYR A 18 2.54 6.85 2.74
N HIS A 19 3.53 7.72 2.59
CA HIS A 19 3.77 8.49 1.37
C HIS A 19 4.88 7.82 0.57
N THR A 20 4.55 7.41 -0.66
CA THR A 20 5.56 7.02 -1.64
C THR A 20 5.96 8.25 -2.44
N SER A 21 7.13 8.21 -3.09
CA SER A 21 7.57 9.28 -3.99
C SER A 21 6.89 9.24 -5.37
N GLY A 22 6.10 8.20 -5.65
CA GLY A 22 5.35 8.01 -6.89
C GLY A 22 3.86 8.29 -6.75
N SER A 23 3.13 7.99 -7.84
CA SER A 23 1.67 8.00 -7.86
C SER A 23 1.16 6.58 -7.65
N THR A 24 0.66 6.26 -6.46
CA THR A 24 0.07 4.94 -6.20
C THR A 24 -1.31 4.84 -6.86
N LEU A 25 -1.46 3.86 -7.77
CA LEU A 25 -2.69 3.64 -8.54
C LEU A 25 -3.45 2.37 -8.14
N GLY A 26 -2.75 1.38 -7.60
CA GLY A 26 -3.33 0.12 -7.15
C GLY A 26 -2.78 -0.32 -5.81
N VAL A 27 -3.59 -1.04 -5.03
CA VAL A 27 -3.19 -1.63 -3.74
C VAL A 27 -3.86 -2.97 -3.55
N GLN A 28 -3.09 -3.98 -3.15
CA GLN A 28 -3.60 -5.23 -2.60
C GLN A 28 -2.96 -5.51 -1.25
N ILE A 29 -3.71 -6.13 -0.34
CA ILE A 29 -3.26 -6.45 1.02
C ILE A 29 -3.28 -7.96 1.23
N ILE A 30 -2.18 -8.51 1.77
CA ILE A 30 -2.09 -9.89 2.24
C ILE A 30 -1.37 -9.90 3.59
N GLY A 31 -2.07 -10.39 4.62
CA GLY A 31 -1.56 -10.37 5.99
C GLY A 31 -1.16 -8.97 6.42
N ASN A 32 0.10 -8.80 6.82
CA ASN A 32 0.65 -7.53 7.28
C ASN A 32 1.35 -6.72 6.17
N TYR A 33 1.10 -7.02 4.89
CA TYR A 33 1.75 -6.35 3.78
C TYR A 33 0.74 -5.71 2.83
N ALA A 34 1.01 -4.45 2.48
CA ALA A 34 0.37 -3.75 1.38
C ALA A 34 1.32 -3.72 0.16
N TYR A 35 0.80 -4.13 -0.98
CA TYR A 35 1.49 -4.19 -2.26
C TYR A 35 0.93 -3.09 -3.14
N LEU A 36 1.76 -2.09 -3.45
CA LEU A 36 1.35 -0.88 -4.14
C LEU A 36 1.86 -0.88 -5.58
N ALA A 37 0.99 -0.63 -6.55
CA ALA A 37 1.37 -0.26 -7.90
C ALA A 37 1.65 1.24 -7.93
N ASP A 38 2.93 1.61 -7.92
CA ASP A 38 3.39 2.99 -7.73
C ASP A 38 3.91 3.61 -9.03
N PHE A 39 3.11 3.51 -10.08
CA PHE A 39 3.34 4.08 -11.41
C PHE A 39 4.76 3.80 -11.93
N TYR A 40 5.62 4.81 -12.07
CA TYR A 40 7.00 4.67 -12.57
C TYR A 40 7.96 3.99 -11.60
N LEU A 41 7.61 3.87 -10.32
CA LEU A 41 8.44 3.22 -9.31
C LEU A 41 8.22 1.72 -9.24
N GLY A 42 7.22 1.20 -9.96
CA GLY A 42 6.89 -0.21 -10.00
C GLY A 42 6.12 -0.67 -8.76
N LEU A 43 6.39 -1.89 -8.31
CA LEU A 43 5.79 -2.47 -7.10
C LEU A 43 6.52 -1.96 -5.84
N GLN A 44 5.77 -1.44 -4.88
CA GLN A 44 6.27 -1.17 -3.52
C GLN A 44 5.63 -2.15 -2.53
N ILE A 45 6.43 -2.68 -1.60
CA ILE A 45 5.97 -3.60 -0.56
C ILE A 45 6.10 -2.89 0.78
N ILE A 46 4.97 -2.59 1.40
CA ILE A 46 4.88 -1.84 2.64
C ILE A 46 4.44 -2.78 3.76
N ASP A 47 5.24 -2.87 4.82
CA ASP A 47 4.86 -3.51 6.07
C ASP A 47 3.88 -2.59 6.82
N ILE A 48 2.69 -3.12 7.07
CA ILE A 48 1.57 -2.46 7.77
C ILE A 48 1.23 -3.15 9.11
N SER A 49 2.14 -3.99 9.65
CA SER A 49 1.97 -4.65 10.95
C SER A 49 1.73 -3.68 12.10
N ASN A 50 2.33 -2.48 12.01
CA ASN A 50 1.95 -1.33 12.83
C ASN A 50 1.25 -0.27 11.97
N PRO A 51 -0.10 -0.19 12.01
CA PRO A 51 -0.87 0.75 11.20
C PRO A 51 -0.52 2.23 11.41
N SER A 52 0.00 2.61 12.58
CA SER A 52 0.40 4.00 12.85
C SER A 52 1.81 4.33 12.36
N LYS A 53 2.60 3.31 12.00
CA LYS A 53 3.96 3.48 11.49
C LYS A 53 4.26 2.45 10.38
N PRO A 54 3.64 2.57 9.20
CA PRO A 54 3.99 1.71 8.07
C PRO A 54 5.45 1.93 7.64
N THR A 55 6.09 0.87 7.12
CA THR A 55 7.49 0.94 6.68
C THR A 55 7.69 0.22 5.35
N ILE A 56 8.61 0.71 4.51
CA ILE A 56 8.97 0.00 3.28
C ILE A 56 9.76 -1.27 3.63
N LYS A 57 9.30 -2.41 3.08
CA LYS A 57 9.98 -3.70 3.22
C LYS A 57 10.83 -4.03 2.00
N GLY A 58 10.43 -3.55 0.83
CA GLY A 58 11.16 -3.71 -0.42
C GLY A 58 10.39 -3.12 -1.61
N ASN A 59 10.99 -3.19 -2.78
CA ASN A 59 10.40 -2.73 -4.03
C ASN A 59 10.91 -3.53 -5.22
N TYR A 60 10.15 -3.52 -6.30
CA TYR A 60 10.53 -4.10 -7.58
C TYR A 60 10.15 -3.15 -8.71
N ARG A 61 11.17 -2.70 -9.46
CA ARG A 61 10.95 -1.78 -10.58
C ARG A 61 10.46 -2.57 -11.79
N THR A 62 9.26 -2.23 -12.26
CA THR A 62 8.73 -2.76 -13.52
C THR A 62 9.34 -2.02 -14.71
N SER A 63 9.37 -2.66 -15.88
CA SER A 63 9.87 -2.03 -17.12
C SER A 63 8.91 -0.96 -17.68
N GLY A 64 7.64 -1.02 -17.30
CA GLY A 64 6.62 -0.02 -17.63
C GLY A 64 5.96 0.58 -16.38
N ILE A 65 4.84 1.26 -16.60
CA ILE A 65 4.02 1.79 -15.51
C ILE A 65 3.27 0.66 -14.77
N SER A 66 3.27 0.72 -13.45
CA SER A 66 2.42 -0.13 -12.61
C SER A 66 1.11 0.58 -12.30
N VAL A 67 -0.01 -0.04 -12.67
CA VAL A 67 -1.36 0.53 -12.49
C VAL A 67 -2.21 -0.26 -11.51
N ASP A 68 -2.02 -1.58 -11.45
CA ASP A 68 -2.77 -2.49 -10.58
C ASP A 68 -1.84 -3.56 -10.01
N VAL A 69 -2.27 -4.18 -8.91
CA VAL A 69 -1.61 -5.34 -8.32
C VAL A 69 -2.63 -6.44 -8.12
N GLN A 70 -2.37 -7.59 -8.72
CA GLN A 70 -3.07 -8.83 -8.44
C GLN A 70 -2.08 -9.87 -7.90
N ILE A 71 -2.36 -10.40 -6.74
CA ILE A 71 -1.63 -11.50 -6.11
C ILE A 71 -2.45 -12.77 -6.32
N LEU A 72 -1.80 -13.75 -6.94
CA LEU A 72 -2.34 -15.07 -7.20
C LEU A 72 -1.93 -16.00 -6.06
N PHE A 73 -2.88 -16.82 -5.61
CA PHE A 73 -2.67 -17.88 -4.62
C PHE A 73 -3.13 -19.21 -5.20
#